data_AF-A0A3D5GIP2-F1
#
_entry.id   AF-A0A3D5GIP2-F1
#
_cell.length_a   1.000
_cell.length_b   1.000
_cell.length_c   1.000
_cell.angle_alpha   90.00
_cell.angle_beta   90.00
_cell.angle_gamma   90.00
#
_symmetry.space_group_name_H-M   'P 1'
#
loop_
_entity.id
_entity.type
_entity.pdbx_description
1 polymer ?
#
loop_
_entity_poly.entity_id
_entity_poly.type
_entity_poly.pdbx_seq_one_letter_code
_entity_poly.pdbx_strand_id
1 'polypeptide(L)' 'SSAAGTHGVGIGFTPYSVGKGGALSLMRSLALEHGRQGITANSIALGVMDSVRDETAAALRSAIPVGRLGSPDDV' A
#
# COMPACT_ATOMS: atom_id res chain seq x y z
N SER A 1 0.43 1.39 -3.76
CA SER A 1 -0.64 1.95 -2.90
C SER A 1 -0.49 1.41 -1.46
N SER A 2 -1.54 1.43 -0.62
CA SER A 2 -1.58 0.92 0.77
C SER A 2 -3.03 0.69 1.18
N ALA A 3 -3.27 -0.15 2.20
CA ALA A 3 -4.60 -0.37 2.78
C ALA A 3 -5.28 0.93 3.23
N ALA A 4 -4.51 1.91 3.72
CA ALA A 4 -5.02 3.23 4.09
C ALA A 4 -5.66 3.98 2.92
N GLY A 5 -5.18 3.76 1.69
CA GLY A 5 -5.74 4.37 0.47
C GLY A 5 -6.97 3.67 -0.07
N THR A 6 -7.32 2.47 0.42
CA THR A 6 -8.48 1.69 -0.03
C THR A 6 -9.58 1.58 1.01
N HIS A 7 -9.24 1.50 2.30
CA HIS A 7 -10.19 1.27 3.39
C HIS A 7 -10.20 2.39 4.44
N GLY A 8 -9.25 3.33 4.37
CA GLY A 8 -9.02 4.33 5.41
C GLY A 8 -8.41 3.72 6.68
N VAL A 9 -7.77 4.56 7.49
CA VAL A 9 -7.26 4.17 8.81
C VAL A 9 -7.60 5.27 9.82
N GLY A 10 -8.29 4.92 10.90
CA GLY A 10 -8.84 5.84 11.91
C GLY A 10 -7.81 6.44 12.87
N ILE A 11 -6.60 6.71 12.40
CA ILE A 11 -5.43 7.10 13.24
C ILE A 11 -4.80 8.43 12.79
N GLY A 12 -5.55 9.28 12.10
CA GLY A 12 -5.08 10.62 11.70
C GLY A 12 -4.23 10.67 10.42
N PHE A 13 -4.25 9.63 9.60
CA PHE A 13 -3.45 9.52 8.38
C PHE A 13 -4.18 10.05 7.13
N THR A 14 -5.12 10.99 7.27
CA THR A 14 -5.96 11.46 6.15
C THR A 14 -5.18 11.89 4.91
N PRO A 15 -4.12 12.74 5.01
CA PRO A 15 -3.34 13.12 3.81
C PRO A 15 -2.64 11.92 3.15
N TYR A 16 -2.17 10.96 3.96
CA TYR A 16 -1.55 9.74 3.46
C TYR A 16 -2.57 8.84 2.74
N SER A 17 -3.76 8.68 3.31
CA SER A 17 -4.88 7.95 2.68
C SER A 17 -5.29 8.59 1.35
N VAL A 18 -5.39 9.92 1.30
CA VAL A 18 -5.65 10.66 0.05
C VAL A 18 -4.56 10.39 -0.99
N GLY A 19 -3.28 10.52 -0.63
CA GLY A 19 -2.18 10.27 -1.54
C GLY A 19 -2.16 8.84 -2.09
N LYS A 20 -2.39 7.83 -1.23
CA LYS A 20 -2.40 6.41 -1.64
C LYS A 20 -3.67 6.02 -2.43
N GLY A 21 -4.81 6.65 -2.13
CA GLY A 21 -6.05 6.52 -2.91
C GLY A 21 -5.92 7.18 -4.29
N GLY A 22 -5.37 8.39 -4.33
CA GLY A 22 -5.09 9.12 -5.58
C GLY A 22 -4.14 8.35 -6.50
N ALA A 23 -3.11 7.71 -5.95
CA ALA A 23 -2.22 6.84 -6.72
C ALA A 23 -2.96 5.68 -7.41
N LEU A 24 -4.01 5.12 -6.79
CA LEU A 24 -4.82 4.07 -7.42
C LEU A 24 -5.65 4.61 -8.58
N SER A 25 -6.27 5.78 -8.41
CA SER A 25 -7.01 6.44 -9.49
C SER A 25 -6.08 6.79 -10.66
N LEU A 26 -4.90 7.33 -10.37
CA LEU A 26 -3.88 7.65 -11.38
C LEU A 26 -3.47 6.42 -12.21
N MET A 27 -3.16 5.30 -11.56
CA MET A 27 -2.78 4.08 -12.29
C MET A 27 -3.90 3.58 -13.21
N ARG A 28 -5.16 3.67 -12.78
CA ARG A 28 -6.32 3.30 -13.62
C ARG A 28 -6.46 4.22 -14.83
N SER A 29 -6.32 5.53 -14.64
CA SER A 29 -6.35 6.50 -15.74
C SER A 29 -5.24 6.22 -16.76
N LEU A 30 -3.98 6.06 -16.30
CA LEU A 30 -2.84 5.78 -17.20
C LEU A 30 -3.03 4.47 -17.99
N ALA A 31 -3.50 3.41 -17.34
CA ALA A 31 -3.76 2.13 -18.01
C ALA A 31 -4.83 2.28 -19.11
N LEU A 32 -5.90 3.02 -18.85
CA LEU A 32 -6.97 3.26 -19.83
C LEU A 32 -6.52 4.15 -20.99
N GLU A 33 -5.77 5.21 -20.69
CA GLU A 33 -5.30 6.16 -21.70
C GLU A 33 -4.25 5.55 -22.63
N HIS A 34 -3.34 4.73 -22.08
CA HIS A 34 -2.14 4.27 -22.80
C HIS A 34 -2.19 2.78 -23.18
N GLY A 35 -3.25 2.06 -22.82
CA GLY A 35 -3.39 0.63 -23.11
C GLY A 35 -3.33 0.30 -24.61
N ARG A 36 -3.82 1.19 -25.49
CA ARG A 36 -3.72 1.02 -26.96
C ARG A 36 -2.27 1.07 -27.48
N GLN A 37 -1.35 1.66 -26.71
CA GLN A 37 0.07 1.71 -27.02
C GLN A 37 0.82 0.50 -26.43
N GLY A 38 0.11 -0.45 -25.82
CA GLY A 38 0.71 -1.60 -25.14
C GLY A 38 1.29 -1.28 -23.77
N ILE A 39 0.99 -0.10 -23.20
CA ILE A 39 1.51 0.31 -21.89
C ILE A 39 0.55 -0.17 -20.79
N THR A 40 1.10 -0.84 -19.77
CA THR A 40 0.38 -1.22 -18.55
C THR A 40 0.82 -0.37 -17.38
N ALA A 41 -0.11 0.05 -16.53
CA ALA A 41 0.17 0.74 -15.27
C ALA A 41 -0.46 -0.01 -14.10
N ASN A 42 0.32 -0.30 -13.06
CA ASN A 42 -0.11 -1.11 -11.92
C ASN A 42 0.35 -0.49 -10.60
N SER A 43 -0.38 -0.76 -9.52
CA SER A 43 0.01 -0.39 -8.15
C SER A 43 -0.06 -1.59 -7.24
N ILE A 44 1.02 -1.88 -6.53
CA ILE A 44 1.03 -2.88 -5.46
C ILE A 44 0.71 -2.18 -4.13
N ALA A 45 -0.31 -2.65 -3.42
CA ALA A 45 -0.64 -2.14 -2.09
C ALA A 45 0.11 -2.93 -1.02
N LEU A 46 1.13 -2.29 -0.43
CA LEU A 46 1.96 -2.96 0.57
C LEU A 46 1.24 -3.04 1.92
N GLY A 47 1.46 -4.16 2.60
CA GLY A 47 1.18 -4.33 4.02
C GLY A 47 2.24 -3.63 4.89
N VAL A 48 2.35 -4.05 6.15
CA VAL A 48 3.37 -3.50 7.05
C VAL A 48 4.74 -4.09 6.71
N MET A 49 5.70 -3.21 6.39
CA MET A 49 7.09 -3.58 6.11
C MET A 49 7.96 -3.43 7.36
N ASP A 50 9.16 -4.00 7.34
CA ASP A 50 10.16 -4.02 8.42
C ASP A 50 10.78 -2.66 8.81
N SER A 51 10.28 -1.55 8.26
CA SER A 51 10.69 -0.18 8.58
C SER A 51 9.98 0.44 9.79
N VAL A 52 9.14 -0.33 10.49
CA VAL A 52 8.46 0.12 11.71
C VAL A 52 9.38 0.05 12.93
N ARG A 53 9.13 0.90 13.93
CA ARG A 53 9.86 0.87 15.21
C ARG A 53 9.66 -0.47 15.92
N ASP A 54 10.72 -0.97 16.56
CA ASP A 54 10.72 -2.27 17.26
C ASP A 54 9.58 -2.42 18.27
N GLU A 55 9.28 -1.33 19.00
CA GLU A 55 8.19 -1.26 19.98
C GLU A 55 6.82 -1.57 19.37
N THR A 56 6.62 -1.24 18.08
CA THR A 56 5.36 -1.50 17.35
C THR A 56 5.43 -2.81 16.56
N ALA A 57 6.62 -3.26 16.19
CA ALA A 57 6.84 -4.44 15.38
C ALA A 57 6.23 -5.71 16.00
N ALA A 58 6.40 -5.92 17.31
CA ALA A 58 5.90 -7.11 18.00
C ALA A 58 4.35 -7.23 17.91
N ALA A 59 3.64 -6.13 18.16
CA ALA A 59 2.18 -6.10 18.08
C ALA A 59 1.66 -6.25 16.64
N LEU A 60 2.38 -5.71 15.65
CA LEU A 60 2.00 -5.85 14.25
C LEU A 60 2.22 -7.28 13.75
N ARG A 61 3.30 -7.95 14.14
CA ARG A 61 3.57 -9.35 13.79
C ARG A 61 2.47 -10.29 14.28
N SER A 62 1.95 -10.10 15.49
CA SER A 62 0.90 -10.96 16.04
C SER A 62 -0.46 -10.73 15.36
N ALA A 63 -0.72 -9.53 14.85
CA ALA A 63 -1.94 -9.21 14.10
C ALA A 63 -1.91 -9.68 12.63
N ILE A 64 -0.73 -9.98 12.09
CA ILE A 64 -0.55 -10.43 10.71
C ILE A 64 -0.66 -11.97 10.67
N PRO A 65 -1.51 -12.57 9.82
CA PRO A 65 -1.70 -14.02 9.77
C PRO A 65 -0.43 -14.84 9.52
N VAL A 66 0.52 -14.32 8.73
CA VAL A 66 1.82 -14.99 8.46
C VAL A 66 2.84 -14.79 9.59
N GLY A 67 2.51 -14.03 10.65
CA GLY A 67 3.34 -13.89 11.85
C GLY A 67 4.60 -13.04 11.66
N ARG A 68 4.77 -12.36 10.52
CA ARG A 68 5.95 -11.55 10.21
C ARG A 68 5.59 -10.26 9.49
N LEU A 69 6.52 -9.30 9.55
CA LEU A 69 6.48 -8.11 8.69
C LEU A 69 6.97 -8.47 7.28
N GLY A 70 6.62 -7.63 6.32
CA GLY A 70 7.18 -7.69 4.97
C GLY A 70 8.61 -7.16 4.93
N SER A 71 9.38 -7.66 3.98
CA SER A 71 10.75 -7.27 3.65
C SER A 71 10.83 -6.79 2.20
N PRO A 72 11.88 -6.05 1.80
CA PRO A 72 12.06 -5.64 0.41
C PRO A 72 12.04 -6.81 -0.59
N ASP A 73 12.47 -8.01 -0.18
CA ASP A 73 12.48 -9.21 -1.04
C ASP A 73 11.08 -9.79 -1.30
N ASP A 74 10.04 -9.34 -0.58
CA ASP A 74 8.67 -9.81 -0.78
C ASP A 74 7.93 -9.11 -1.94
N VAL A 75 8.52 -8.10 -2.58
CA VAL A 75 7.85 -7.19 -3.51
C VAL A 75 8.62 -6.88 -4.78
#